data_AF-A0A8J1VPX6-F1
#
_entry.id   AF-A0A8J1VPX6-F1
#
_cell.length_a   1.000
_cell.length_b   1.000
_cell.length_c   1.000
_cell.angle_alpha   90.00
_cell.angle_beta   90.00
_cell.angle_gamma   90.00
#
_symmetry.space_group_name_H-M   'P 1'
#
loop_
_entity.id
_entity.type
_entity.pdbx_description
1 polymer ?
#
loop_
_entity_poly.entity_id
_entity_poly.type
_entity_poly.pdbx_seq_one_letter_code
_entity_poly.pdbx_strand_id
1 'polypeptide(L)' 'MSETPGNPRAVRRKLVIVGDGAAGKTSLLNVFAVGHFPETYEPTVFDNYVTEIELDGKPVQLALWDTA' A
#
# COMPACT_ATOMS: atom_id res chain seq x y z
N MET A 1 9.43 16.03 -35.63
CA MET A 1 8.61 15.22 -34.71
C MET A 1 9.38 15.16 -33.40
N SER A 2 9.02 16.01 -32.44
CA SER A 2 9.68 16.08 -31.13
C SER A 2 9.19 14.92 -30.26
N GLU A 3 10.10 14.03 -29.88
CA GLU A 3 9.85 13.01 -28.87
C GLU A 3 9.38 13.68 -27.58
N THR A 4 8.19 13.30 -27.11
CA THR A 4 7.69 13.73 -25.81
C THR A 4 8.57 13.08 -24.74
N PRO A 5 9.10 13.81 -23.74
CA PRO A 5 9.87 13.19 -22.66
C PRO A 5 9.00 12.12 -22.01
N GLY A 6 9.44 10.86 -22.08
CA GLY A 6 8.68 9.74 -21.55
C GLY A 6 8.35 10.01 -20.08
N ASN A 7 7.07 10.19 -19.77
CA ASN A 7 6.58 10.29 -18.40
C ASN A 7 7.23 9.15 -17.60
N PRO A 8 8.00 9.41 -16.52
CA PRO A 8 8.64 8.34 -15.77
C PRO A 8 7.54 7.38 -15.30
N ARG A 9 7.51 6.18 -15.91
CA ARG A 9 6.47 5.19 -15.64
C ARG A 9 6.50 4.91 -14.14
N ALA A 10 5.35 5.06 -13.49
CA ALA A 10 5.20 4.75 -12.07
C ALA A 10 5.72 3.33 -11.80
N VAL A 11 6.65 3.22 -10.86
CA VAL A 11 7.26 1.95 -10.49
C VAL A 11 6.21 1.16 -9.71
N ARG A 12 5.90 -0.06 -10.15
CA ARG A 12 4.93 -0.92 -9.44
C ARG A 12 5.66 -1.86 -8.48
N ARG A 13 5.16 -1.98 -7.25
CA ARG A 13 5.67 -2.90 -6.22
C ARG A 13 4.52 -3.58 -5.48
N LYS A 14 4.77 -4.81 -5.04
CA LYS A 14 3.90 -5.56 -4.15
C LYS A 14 4.52 -5.57 -2.76
N LEU A 15 3.78 -5.15 -1.76
CA LEU A 15 4.15 -5.16 -0.35
C LEU A 15 3.25 -6.18 0.35
N VAL A 16 3.87 -7.17 0.98
CA VAL A 16 3.18 -8.15 1.82
C VAL A 16 3.62 -7.89 3.25
N ILE A 17 2.67 -7.74 4.16
CA ILE A 17 2.96 -7.63 5.60
C ILE A 17 2.70 -8.98 6.27
N VAL A 18 3.54 -9.37 7.22
CA VAL A 18 3.40 -10.61 8.00
C VAL A 18 3.76 -10.34 9.45
N GLY A 19 3.25 -11.16 10.36
CA GLY A 19 3.47 -11.03 11.79
C GLY A 19 2.37 -11.73 12.58
N ASP A 20 2.52 -11.75 13.90
CA ASP A 20 1.61 -12.46 14.80
C ASP A 20 0.17 -11.95 14.69
N GLY A 21 -0.77 -12.80 15.15
CA GLY A 21 -2.16 -12.40 15.33
C GLY A 21 -2.26 -11.17 16.23
N ALA A 22 -3.14 -10.23 15.88
CA ALA A 22 -3.34 -8.98 16.60
C ALA A 22 -2.09 -8.07 16.72
N ALA A 23 -1.03 -8.28 15.92
CA ALA A 23 0.16 -7.40 15.90
C ALA A 23 -0.08 -6.00 15.28
N GLY A 24 -1.30 -5.70 14.83
CA GLY A 24 -1.66 -4.39 14.27
C GLY A 24 -1.36 -4.20 12.77
N LYS A 25 -1.15 -5.29 12.02
CA LYS A 25 -0.86 -5.27 10.57
C LYS A 25 -1.91 -4.48 9.77
N THR A 26 -3.18 -4.83 9.98
CA THR A 26 -4.33 -4.19 9.36
C THR A 26 -4.45 -2.71 9.74
N SER A 27 -4.29 -2.39 11.03
CA SER A 27 -4.31 -1.00 11.50
C SER A 27 -3.22 -0.16 10.84
N LEU A 28 -2.00 -0.70 10.69
CA LEU A 28 -0.90 -0.01 10.01
C LEU A 28 -1.22 0.24 8.53
N LEU A 29 -1.68 -0.78 7.81
CA LEU A 29 -2.00 -0.62 6.39
C LEU A 29 -3.19 0.32 6.16
N ASN A 30 -4.20 0.31 7.03
CA ASN A 30 -5.36 1.18 6.93
C ASN A 30 -4.99 2.66 7.17
N VAL A 31 -4.19 2.94 8.20
CA VAL A 31 -3.68 4.30 8.42
C VAL A 31 -2.81 4.77 7.26
N PHE A 32 -1.96 3.89 6.73
CA PHE A 32 -1.09 4.24 5.61
C PHE A 32 -1.85 4.48 4.30
N ALA A 33 -2.82 3.63 3.95
CA ALA A 33 -3.51 3.69 2.67
C ALA A 33 -4.75 4.60 2.67
N VAL A 34 -5.45 4.69 3.79
CA VAL A 34 -6.77 5.34 3.92
C VAL A 34 -6.71 6.56 4.86
N GLY A 35 -5.72 6.64 5.75
CA GLY A 35 -5.58 7.75 6.70
C GLY A 35 -6.50 7.64 7.93
N HIS A 36 -7.14 6.49 8.15
CA HIS A 36 -8.04 6.26 9.28
C HIS A 36 -7.62 5.02 10.08
N PHE A 37 -7.74 5.11 11.40
CA PHE A 37 -7.48 4.00 12.31
C PHE A 37 -8.79 3.25 12.59
N PRO A 38 -8.86 1.92 12.36
CA PRO A 38 -10.08 1.16 12.60
C PRO A 38 -10.42 1.12 14.10
N GLU A 39 -11.63 1.52 14.47
CA GLU A 39 -12.09 1.55 15.87
C GLU A 39 -12.51 0.17 16.40
N THR A 40 -12.85 -0.75 15.49
CA THR A 40 -13.28 -2.11 15.80
C THR A 40 -12.34 -3.12 15.15
N TYR A 41 -12.01 -4.18 15.89
CA TYR A 41 -11.22 -5.29 15.35
C TYR A 41 -12.12 -6.21 14.52
N GLU A 42 -11.93 -6.20 13.20
CA GLU A 42 -12.45 -7.21 12.30
C GLU A 42 -11.30 -8.11 11.83
N PRO A 43 -11.34 -9.43 12.07
CA PRO A 43 -10.28 -10.33 11.62
C PRO A 43 -10.11 -10.30 10.10
N THR A 44 -8.92 -9.91 9.64
CA THR A 44 -8.62 -9.88 8.20
C THR A 44 -8.53 -11.29 7.64
N VAL A 45 -9.44 -11.62 6.73
CA VAL A 45 -9.32 -12.84 5.92
C VAL A 45 -8.32 -12.59 4.80
N PHE A 46 -8.47 -11.48 4.07
CA PHE A 46 -7.50 -10.97 3.10
C PHE A 46 -7.97 -9.62 2.53
N ASP A 47 -7.15 -8.58 2.61
CA ASP A 47 -7.43 -7.29 1.96
C ASP A 47 -6.29 -6.87 1.03
N ASN A 48 -6.67 -6.35 -0.15
CA ASN A 48 -5.74 -5.79 -1.11
C ASN A 48 -6.04 -4.31 -1.33
N TYR A 49 -5.05 -3.46 -1.05
CA TYR A 49 -5.14 -2.03 -1.30
C TYR A 49 -4.11 -1.62 -2.35
N VAL A 50 -4.48 -0.70 -3.24
CA VAL A 50 -3.52 -0.05 -4.14
C VAL A 50 -3.42 1.41 -3.75
N THR A 51 -2.20 1.86 -3.45
CA THR A 51 -1.92 3.26 -3.13
C THR A 51 -0.76 3.78 -3.97
N GLU A 52 -0.75 5.09 -4.23
CA GLU A 52 0.34 5.78 -4.89
C GLU A 52 1.12 6.60 -3.87
N ILE A 53 2.43 6.41 -3.85
CA ILE A 53 3.35 7.17 -3.01
C ILE A 53 4.44 7.83 -3.85
N GLU A 54 5.04 8.86 -3.30
CA GLU A 54 6.29 9.41 -3.81
C GLU A 54 7.45 8.85 -2.97
N LEU A 55 8.41 8.20 -3.63
CA LEU A 55 9.63 7.69 -3.01
C LEU A 55 10.83 8.19 -3.79
N ASP A 56 11.72 8.95 -3.15
CA ASP A 56 12.90 9.56 -3.77
C ASP A 56 12.59 10.34 -5.06
N GLY A 57 11.50 11.12 -5.05
CA GLY A 57 11.05 11.92 -6.20
C GLY A 57 10.45 11.09 -7.34
N LYS A 58 10.15 9.80 -7.12
CA LYS A 58 9.58 8.90 -8.13
C LYS A 58 8.19 8.43 -7.70
N PRO A 59 7.19 8.45 -8.61
CA PRO A 59 5.89 7.87 -8.34
C PRO A 59 6.01 6.34 -8.25
N VAL A 60 5.51 5.77 -7.16
CA VAL A 60 5.47 4.33 -6.91
C VAL A 60 4.03 3.91 -6.62
N GLN A 61 3.55 2.93 -7.37
CA GLN A 61 2.28 2.27 -7.08
C GLN A 61 2.54 1.03 -6.23
N LEU A 62 1.99 1.01 -5.02
CA LEU A 62 2.08 -0.10 -4.09
C LEU A 62 0.79 -0.90 -4.07
N ALA A 63 0.88 -2.20 -4.37
CA ALA A 63 -0.16 -3.16 -4.01
C ALA A 63 0.16 -3.72 -2.63
N LEU A 64 -0.66 -3.39 -1.63
CA LEU A 64 -0.57 -3.84 -0.24
C LEU A 64 -1.38 -5.12 -0.08
N TRP A 65 -0.77 -6.14 0.52
CA TRP A 65 -1.36 -7.45 0.76
C TRP A 65 -1.35 -7.69 2.27
N ASP A 66 -2.51 -7.53 2.89
CA ASP A 66 -2.70 -7.82 4.31
C ASP A 66 -2.91 -9.32 4.53
N THR A 67 -2.27 -9.88 5.55
CA THR A 67 -2.38 -11.30 5.90
C THR A 67 -2.91 -11.45 7.32
N ALA A 68 -3.59 -12.56 7.59
CA ALA A 68 -3.98 -12.97 8.95
C ALA A 68 -2.76 -13.06 9.88
#